data_AF-X1RYN8-F1
#
_entry.id   AF-X1RYN8-F1
#
_cell.length_a   1.000
_cell.length_b   1.000
_cell.length_c   1.000
_cell.angle_alpha   90.00
_cell.angle_beta   90.00
_cell.angle_gamma   90.00
#
_symmetry.space_group_name_H-M   'P 1'
#
loop_
_entity.id
_entity.type
_entity.pdbx_description
1 polymer ?
#
loop_
_entity_poly.entity_id
_entity_poly.type
_entity_poly.pdbx_seq_one_letter_code
_entity_poly.pdbx_strand_id
1 'polypeptide(L)'
;MTEIKKLTKVVLVVYAIIWFIFGTLLTFLYDMALNPEGWTNPYFPRMFGGINYVLSLFAILLLRKKEWEEIKLTFAIFIGILTSTLIIEVAVLATFGSTFGALIFQQGLSTIILEAVLLTLGIVSYIKQRS
;
A
#
# COMPACT_ATOMS: atom_id res chain seq x y z
N MET A 1 5.84 29.40 -5.65
CA MET A 1 5.48 28.29 -4.74
C MET A 1 4.25 27.60 -5.29
N THR A 2 4.36 26.36 -5.73
CA THR A 2 3.23 25.58 -6.24
C THR A 2 2.53 24.89 -5.07
N GLU A 3 1.31 25.29 -4.78
CA GLU A 3 0.50 24.62 -3.78
C GLU A 3 0.16 23.19 -4.25
N ILE A 4 0.14 22.23 -3.33
CA ILE A 4 -0.32 20.86 -3.66
C ILE A 4 -1.79 20.93 -4.07
N LYS A 5 -2.14 20.33 -5.21
CA LYS A 5 -3.53 20.29 -5.69
C LYS A 5 -4.39 19.53 -4.70
N LYS A 6 -5.65 19.95 -4.59
CA LYS A 6 -6.64 19.32 -3.70
C LYS A 6 -6.73 17.81 -3.89
N LEU A 7 -6.70 17.33 -5.14
CA LEU A 7 -6.73 15.90 -5.46
C LEU A 7 -5.54 15.16 -4.84
N THR A 8 -4.32 15.69 -4.99
CA THR A 8 -3.10 15.09 -4.46
C THR A 8 -3.12 15.03 -2.94
N LYS A 9 -3.64 16.07 -2.27
CA LYS A 9 -3.86 16.06 -0.81
C LYS A 9 -4.80 14.92 -0.40
N VAL A 10 -5.94 14.76 -1.10
CA VAL A 10 -6.90 13.69 -0.83
C VAL A 10 -6.26 12.31 -1.04
N VAL A 11 -5.52 12.11 -2.12
CA VAL A 11 -4.84 10.84 -2.41
C VAL A 11 -3.83 10.50 -1.32
N LEU A 12 -3.00 11.46 -0.89
CA LEU A 12 -2.05 11.25 0.21
C LEU A 12 -2.75 10.87 1.53
N VAL A 13 -3.90 11.49 1.83
CA VAL A 13 -4.72 11.12 3.00
C VAL A 13 -5.25 9.69 2.88
N VAL A 14 -5.76 9.30 1.71
CA VAL A 14 -6.25 7.94 1.46
C VAL A 14 -5.13 6.91 1.63
N TYR A 15 -3.94 7.19 1.07
CA TYR A 15 -2.75 6.37 1.24
C TYR A 15 -2.38 6.24 2.72
N ALA A 16 -2.31 7.35 3.45
CA ALA A 16 -1.99 7.35 4.87
C ALA A 16 -2.94 6.46 5.68
N ILE A 17 -4.25 6.57 5.43
CA ILE A 17 -5.29 5.79 6.13
C ILE A 17 -5.16 4.31 5.79
N ILE A 18 -5.10 3.95 4.51
CA ILE A 18 -5.07 2.54 4.11
C ILE A 18 -3.80 1.88 4.66
N TRP A 19 -2.64 2.49 4.45
CA TRP A 19 -1.39 1.95 4.98
C TRP A 19 -1.36 1.88 6.50
N PHE A 20 -1.97 2.83 7.21
CA PHE A 20 -2.07 2.73 8.66
C PHE A 20 -2.94 1.54 9.10
N ILE A 21 -4.07 1.33 8.44
CA ILE A 21 -4.97 0.20 8.73
C ILE A 21 -4.23 -1.12 8.45
N PHE A 22 -3.64 -1.27 7.27
CA PHE A 22 -2.88 -2.49 6.93
C PHE A 22 -1.66 -2.69 7.84
N GLY A 23 -0.97 -1.61 8.22
CA GLY A 23 0.09 -1.66 9.22
C GLY A 23 -0.38 -2.26 10.54
N THR A 24 -1.57 -1.83 11.01
CA THR A 24 -2.19 -2.31 12.25
C THR A 24 -2.64 -3.76 12.13
N LEU A 25 -3.29 -4.11 11.03
CA LEU A 25 -3.74 -5.46 10.74
C LEU A 25 -2.56 -6.45 10.76
N LEU A 26 -1.49 -6.13 10.03
CA LEU A 26 -0.34 -7.03 9.87
C LEU A 26 0.60 -7.06 11.08
N THR A 27 0.70 -5.97 11.84
CA THR A 27 1.61 -5.90 12.99
C THR A 27 0.98 -6.52 14.25
N PHE A 28 -0.30 -6.22 14.50
CA PHE A 28 -0.95 -6.53 15.78
C PHE A 28 -2.03 -7.61 15.69
N LEU A 29 -2.76 -7.66 14.57
CA LEU A 29 -3.94 -8.53 14.45
C LEU A 29 -3.67 -9.78 13.62
N TYR A 30 -2.44 -9.91 13.08
CA TYR A 30 -2.08 -10.98 12.18
C TYR A 30 -2.28 -12.36 12.79
N ASP A 31 -1.71 -12.58 13.99
CA ASP A 31 -1.76 -13.86 14.68
C ASP A 31 -3.15 -14.20 15.24
N MET A 32 -4.03 -13.21 15.40
CA MET A 32 -5.35 -13.38 16.03
C MET A 32 -6.47 -13.65 15.02
N ALA A 33 -6.37 -13.08 13.81
CA ALA A 33 -7.48 -13.08 12.85
C ALA A 33 -7.08 -13.25 11.38
N LEU A 34 -5.80 -13.16 11.03
CA LEU A 34 -5.34 -13.08 9.63
C LEU A 34 -4.33 -14.15 9.22
N ASN A 35 -4.03 -15.12 10.08
CA ASN A 35 -3.19 -16.28 9.76
C ASN A 35 -3.96 -17.61 9.70
N PRO A 36 -4.96 -17.74 8.80
CA PRO A 36 -5.74 -18.97 8.71
C PRO A 36 -4.98 -20.18 8.12
N GLU A 37 -3.84 -19.95 7.44
CA GLU A 37 -3.07 -21.00 6.74
C GLU A 37 -1.63 -21.20 7.26
N GLY A 38 -1.22 -20.51 8.32
CA GLY A 38 0.01 -20.85 9.03
C GLY A 38 1.29 -20.39 8.33
N TRP A 39 1.44 -19.09 8.09
CA TRP A 39 2.79 -18.54 7.93
C TRP A 39 3.62 -18.95 9.14
N THR A 40 4.61 -19.80 8.89
CA THR A 40 5.48 -20.36 9.95
C THR A 40 6.40 -19.31 10.54
N ASN A 41 6.64 -18.23 9.80
CA ASN A 41 7.43 -17.09 10.23
C ASN A 41 6.54 -15.85 10.47
N PRO A 42 6.22 -15.51 11.74
CA PRO A 42 5.41 -14.33 12.06
C PRO A 42 6.16 -13.01 11.85
N TYR A 43 7.48 -13.02 11.67
CA TYR A 43 8.26 -11.79 11.46
C TYR A 43 8.03 -11.18 10.09
N PHE A 44 7.72 -11.99 9.08
CA PHE A 44 7.48 -11.49 7.73
C PHE A 44 6.24 -10.57 7.65
N PRO A 45 5.03 -10.99 8.06
CA PRO A 45 3.87 -10.10 8.03
C PRO A 45 4.04 -8.88 8.91
N ARG A 46 4.69 -9.01 10.08
CA ARG A 46 4.99 -7.87 10.95
C ARG A 46 5.97 -6.87 10.33
N MET A 47 6.96 -7.35 9.58
CA MET A 47 7.87 -6.50 8.81
C MET A 47 7.10 -5.69 7.76
N PHE A 48 6.21 -6.33 7.01
CA PHE A 48 5.32 -5.63 6.07
C PHE A 48 4.41 -4.62 6.78
N GLY A 49 3.89 -4.97 7.96
CA GLY A 49 3.14 -4.05 8.81
C GLY A 49 3.96 -2.81 9.20
N GLY A 50 5.22 -3.00 9.60
CA GLY A 50 6.16 -1.90 9.88
C GLY A 50 6.43 -1.00 8.67
N ILE A 51 6.63 -1.60 7.49
CA ILE A 51 6.79 -0.85 6.23
C ILE A 51 5.55 0.01 5.96
N ASN A 52 4.35 -0.55 6.11
CA ASN A 52 3.09 0.17 5.94
C ASN A 52 2.95 1.36 6.91
N TYR A 53 3.44 1.25 8.16
CA TYR A 53 3.47 2.39 9.07
C TYR A 53 4.43 3.50 8.61
N VAL A 54 5.64 3.14 8.18
CA VAL A 54 6.60 4.11 7.65
C VAL A 54 6.00 4.86 6.46
N LEU A 55 5.36 4.12 5.56
CA LEU A 55 4.69 4.63 4.39
C LEU A 55 3.51 5.56 4.73
N SER A 56 2.70 5.19 5.72
CA SER A 56 1.63 6.06 6.25
C SER A 56 2.18 7.38 6.80
N LEU A 57 3.23 7.32 7.62
CA LEU A 57 3.90 8.52 8.14
C LEU A 57 4.45 9.39 7.01
N PHE A 58 5.07 8.77 6.01
CA PHE A 58 5.63 9.48 4.86
C PHE A 58 4.55 10.22 4.08
N ALA A 59 3.37 9.60 3.90
CA ALA A 59 2.22 10.22 3.23
C ALA A 59 1.70 11.45 4.00
N ILE A 60 1.64 11.37 5.34
CA ILE A 60 1.22 12.49 6.21
C ILE A 60 2.24 13.63 6.17
N LEU A 61 3.53 13.33 6.28
CA LEU A 61 4.59 14.35 6.26
C LEU A 61 4.57 15.14 4.95
N LEU A 62 4.22 14.47 3.84
CA LEU A 62 4.16 15.09 2.53
C LEU A 62 3.06 16.14 2.36
N LEU A 63 1.98 16.05 3.15
CA LEU A 63 0.92 17.06 3.14
C LEU A 63 1.44 18.46 3.52
N ARG A 64 2.59 18.54 4.19
CA ARG A 64 3.23 19.79 4.61
C ARG A 64 4.28 20.29 3.61
N LYS A 65 4.68 19.47 2.64
CA LYS A 65 5.70 19.84 1.66
C LYS A 65 5.11 20.77 0.59
N LYS A 66 5.97 21.63 0.05
CA LYS A 66 5.58 22.62 -0.97
C LYS A 66 6.42 22.53 -2.24
N GLU A 67 7.48 21.71 -2.20
CA GLU A 67 8.38 21.53 -3.32
C GLU A 67 7.96 20.34 -4.16
N TRP A 68 7.88 20.56 -5.47
CA TRP A 68 7.45 19.54 -6.42
C TRP A 68 8.39 18.34 -6.47
N GLU A 69 9.70 18.55 -6.32
CA GLU A 69 10.69 17.46 -6.33
C GLU A 69 10.46 16.46 -5.19
N GLU A 70 10.19 16.97 -3.98
CA GLU A 70 9.89 16.12 -2.81
C GLU A 70 8.60 15.32 -3.00
N ILE A 71 7.59 15.95 -3.63
CA ILE A 71 6.32 15.30 -3.93
C ILE A 71 6.51 14.18 -4.96
N LYS A 72 7.30 14.43 -6.02
CA LYS A 72 7.62 13.43 -7.04
C LYS A 72 8.35 12.24 -6.46
N LEU A 73 9.40 12.47 -5.66
CA LEU A 73 10.17 11.40 -5.02
C LEU A 73 9.26 10.48 -4.20
N THR A 74 8.29 11.07 -3.52
CA THR A 74 7.37 10.30 -2.67
C THR A 74 6.37 9.49 -3.48
N PHE A 75 5.78 10.05 -4.54
CA PHE A 75 4.97 9.26 -5.46
C PHE A 75 5.78 8.15 -6.11
N ALA A 76 7.06 8.38 -6.44
CA ALA A 76 7.93 7.34 -6.96
C ALA A 76 8.14 6.20 -5.95
N ILE A 77 8.36 6.51 -4.67
CA ILE A 77 8.44 5.51 -3.60
C ILE A 77 7.13 4.72 -3.48
N PHE A 78 5.99 5.42 -3.46
CA PHE A 78 4.67 4.81 -3.27
C PHE A 78 4.30 3.91 -4.44
N ILE A 79 4.52 4.38 -5.67
CA ILE A 79 4.30 3.62 -6.90
C ILE A 79 5.26 2.44 -6.97
N GLY A 80 6.54 2.64 -6.64
CA GLY A 80 7.55 1.58 -6.68
C GLY A 80 7.22 0.44 -5.73
N ILE A 81 6.82 0.75 -4.49
CA ILE A 81 6.42 -0.25 -3.51
C ILE A 81 5.16 -0.97 -3.96
N LEU A 82 4.10 -0.24 -4.31
CA LEU A 82 2.85 -0.85 -4.79
C LEU A 82 3.05 -1.73 -6.02
N THR A 83 3.96 -1.34 -6.93
CA THR A 83 4.27 -2.17 -8.11
C THR A 83 4.97 -3.46 -7.69
N SER A 84 5.94 -3.37 -6.79
CA SER A 84 6.67 -4.55 -6.30
C SER A 84 5.77 -5.50 -5.51
N THR A 85 4.88 -4.99 -4.66
CA THR A 85 3.93 -5.81 -3.88
C THR A 85 2.95 -6.49 -4.81
N LEU A 86 2.40 -5.77 -5.79
CA LEU A 86 1.45 -6.34 -6.74
C LEU A 86 2.08 -7.45 -7.60
N ILE A 87 3.35 -7.32 -8.00
CA ILE A 87 4.06 -8.41 -8.69
C ILE A 87 4.20 -9.64 -7.80
N ILE A 88 4.55 -9.46 -6.52
CA ILE A 88 4.69 -10.56 -5.56
C ILE A 88 3.34 -11.23 -5.33
N GLU A 89 2.29 -10.47 -5.04
CA GLU A 89 0.94 -11.00 -4.80
C GLU A 89 0.39 -11.77 -6.00
N VAL A 90 0.55 -11.23 -7.22
CA VAL A 90 0.16 -11.93 -8.45
C VAL A 90 0.97 -13.22 -8.63
N ALA A 91 2.28 -13.20 -8.37
CA ALA A 91 3.12 -14.40 -8.47
C ALA A 91 2.72 -15.46 -7.45
N VAL A 92 2.43 -15.06 -6.21
CA VAL A 92 1.95 -15.96 -5.14
C VAL A 92 0.61 -16.57 -5.53
N LEU A 93 -0.34 -15.76 -6.00
CA LEU A 93 -1.66 -16.24 -6.41
C LEU A 93 -1.59 -17.14 -7.66
N ALA A 94 -0.69 -16.86 -8.61
CA ALA A 94 -0.49 -17.71 -9.79
C ALA A 94 0.17 -19.06 -9.45
N THR A 95 1.09 -19.07 -8.49
CA THR A 95 1.88 -20.27 -8.13
C THR A 95 1.15 -21.16 -7.13
N PHE A 96 0.49 -20.55 -6.14
CA PHE A 96 -0.14 -21.24 -5.01
C PHE A 96 -1.67 -21.09 -4.96
N GLY A 97 -2.27 -20.43 -5.96
CA GLY A 97 -3.71 -20.17 -6.04
C GLY A 97 -4.59 -21.41 -5.87
N SER A 98 -4.18 -22.54 -6.43
CA SER A 98 -4.90 -23.82 -6.33
C SER A 98 -4.76 -24.50 -4.96
N THR A 99 -3.78 -24.09 -4.16
CA THR A 99 -3.56 -24.61 -2.80
C THR A 99 -4.24 -23.78 -1.71
N PHE A 100 -4.72 -22.58 -2.05
CA PHE A 100 -5.42 -21.69 -1.12
C PHE A 100 -6.90 -22.05 -0.98
N GLY A 101 -7.43 -21.95 0.24
CA GLY A 101 -8.87 -22.04 0.48
C GLY A 101 -9.65 -20.90 -0.17
N ALA A 102 -10.95 -21.09 -0.46
CA ALA A 102 -11.79 -20.10 -1.15
C ALA A 102 -11.81 -18.71 -0.46
N LEU A 103 -11.81 -18.69 0.88
CA LEU A 103 -11.78 -17.45 1.67
C LEU A 103 -10.45 -16.68 1.51
N ILE A 104 -9.34 -17.40 1.38
CA ILE A 104 -7.99 -16.83 1.34
C ILE A 104 -7.66 -16.36 -0.07
N PHE A 105 -8.08 -17.13 -1.08
CA PHE A 105 -8.08 -16.69 -2.46
C PHE A 105 -8.89 -15.39 -2.64
N GLN A 106 -10.06 -15.28 -2.00
CA GLN A 106 -10.86 -14.06 -2.02
C GLN A 106 -10.13 -12.87 -1.35
N GLN A 107 -9.46 -13.09 -0.21
CA GLN A 107 -8.68 -12.04 0.46
C GLN A 107 -7.48 -11.58 -0.39
N GLY A 108 -6.74 -12.51 -1.01
CA GLY A 108 -5.63 -12.19 -1.91
C GLY A 108 -6.09 -11.36 -3.12
N LEU A 109 -7.18 -11.76 -3.78
CA LEU A 109 -7.77 -10.98 -4.88
C LEU A 109 -8.20 -9.58 -4.43
N SER A 110 -8.82 -9.46 -3.26
CA SER A 110 -9.24 -8.15 -2.74
C SER A 110 -8.05 -7.22 -2.47
N THR A 111 -6.92 -7.78 -2.03
CA THR A 111 -5.67 -7.04 -1.79
C THR A 111 -5.08 -6.53 -3.10
N ILE A 112 -4.99 -7.39 -4.13
CA ILE A 112 -4.52 -7.01 -5.47
C ILE A 112 -5.38 -5.87 -6.06
N ILE A 113 -6.71 -5.97 -5.94
CA ILE A 113 -7.63 -4.93 -6.43
C ILE A 113 -7.38 -3.61 -5.71
N LEU A 114 -7.22 -3.62 -4.39
CA LEU A 114 -6.98 -2.42 -3.61
C LEU A 114 -5.65 -1.75 -3.97
N GLU A 115 -4.58 -2.53 -4.10
CA GLU A 115 -3.26 -2.02 -4.51
C GLU A 115 -3.29 -1.43 -5.92
N ALA A 116 -4.01 -2.06 -6.86
CA ALA A 116 -4.20 -1.54 -8.21
C ALA A 116 -4.97 -0.20 -8.24
N VAL A 117 -5.99 -0.06 -7.38
CA VAL A 117 -6.73 1.20 -7.21
C VAL A 117 -5.81 2.29 -6.65
N LEU A 118 -5.05 1.97 -5.60
CA LEU A 118 -4.09 2.92 -5.02
C LEU A 118 -3.07 3.36 -6.07
N LEU A 119 -2.45 2.41 -6.76
CA LEU A 119 -1.48 2.67 -7.84
C LEU A 119 -2.06 3.61 -8.89
N THR A 120 -3.28 3.35 -9.35
CA THR A 120 -3.98 4.20 -10.33
C THR A 120 -4.19 5.61 -9.79
N LEU A 121 -4.66 5.75 -8.53
CA LEU A 121 -4.83 7.05 -7.89
C LEU A 121 -3.50 7.80 -7.75
N GLY A 122 -2.42 7.10 -7.40
CA GLY A 122 -1.07 7.64 -7.32
C GLY A 122 -0.58 8.19 -8.66
N ILE A 123 -0.71 7.40 -9.74
CA ILE A 123 -0.35 7.81 -11.10
C ILE A 123 -1.18 9.01 -11.56
N VAL A 124 -2.50 8.96 -11.39
CA VAL A 124 -3.41 10.07 -11.78
C VAL A 124 -3.06 11.35 -11.03
N SER A 125 -2.82 11.26 -9.72
CA SER A 125 -2.39 12.38 -8.90
C SER A 125 -1.05 12.95 -9.37
N TYR A 126 -0.08 12.09 -9.67
CA TYR A 126 1.23 12.48 -10.16
C TYR A 126 1.14 13.25 -11.49
N ILE A 127 0.37 12.74 -12.45
CA ILE A 127 0.15 13.39 -13.75
C ILE A 127 -0.57 14.73 -13.55
N LYS A 128 -1.63 14.76 -12.75
CA LYS A 128 -2.43 15.98 -12.54
C LYS A 128 -1.69 17.05 -11.76
N GLN A 129 -0.74 16.71 -10.90
CA GLN A 129 0.08 17.71 -10.20
C GLN A 129 1.09 18.40 -11.13
N ARG A 130 1.48 17.75 -12.24
CA ARG A 130 2.37 18.33 -13.27
C ARG A 130 1.64 19.27 -14.24
N SER A 131 0.42 18.92 -14.65
CA SER A 131 -0.44 19.75 -15.52
C SER A 131 -0.88 21.03 -14.82
#